data_AF-U7D3Y9-F1
#
_entry.id   AF-U7D3Y9-F1
#
_cell.length_a   1.000
_cell.length_b   1.000
_cell.length_c   1.000
_cell.angle_alpha   90.00
_cell.angle_beta   90.00
_cell.angle_gamma   90.00
#
_symmetry.space_group_name_H-M   'P 1'
#
loop_
_entity.id
_entity.type
_entity.pdbx_description
1 polymer ?
#
loop_
_entity_poly.entity_id
_entity_poly.type
_entity_poly.pdbx_seq_one_letter_code
_entity_poly.pdbx_strand_id
1 'polypeptide(L)'
;MSKIHYFQRYSSVENTVTNNTLQLFARIYEYSTERASKLLSEITGESIEIGIEINQQERSGNSVPDGIVLQRSFKILIESKVDAGVDKNQLLRHSESFSNESQKILLLLTKQRLSENNQKDIQADILKKHPDIIFISTTYEEICKSIKTLFAEYESEMTNLVEDYIEYCNDANLFDQSSFLMRIVPCGQSLNINKEYGVYFQPSDRGYSKHNYVGIYKDKRVQYIWKIESVFDVLYDGKDLKKELIQGEDTSKFDDKIIGIIKDAESEKGWDIYSNHRFFCGQPIATSYEKESSGGIQGARLLNLRDIVDEKILSTDIIAKKLKDICWS
;
A
#
# COMPACT_ATOMS: atom_id res chain seq x y z
N MET A 1 -19.06 -9.71 24.16
CA MET A 1 -20.29 -9.04 23.67
C MET A 1 -20.09 -8.74 22.20
N SER A 2 -21.06 -9.04 21.34
CA SER A 2 -20.97 -8.68 19.91
C SER A 2 -20.97 -7.16 19.77
N LYS A 3 -19.85 -6.59 19.31
CA LYS A 3 -19.73 -5.16 19.04
C LYS A 3 -20.66 -4.80 17.87
N ILE A 4 -21.46 -3.74 18.02
CA ILE A 4 -22.23 -3.20 16.90
C ILE A 4 -21.23 -2.39 16.06
N HIS A 5 -21.07 -2.76 14.79
CA HIS A 5 -20.18 -2.07 13.85
C HIS A 5 -20.89 -0.86 13.22
N TYR A 6 -20.16 0.21 12.96
CA TYR A 6 -20.64 1.40 12.26
C TYR A 6 -20.68 1.19 10.73
N PHE A 7 -19.80 0.34 10.19
CA PHE A 7 -19.63 0.13 8.75
C PHE A 7 -20.05 -1.26 8.28
N GLN A 8 -20.73 -1.32 7.13
CA GLN A 8 -21.22 -2.58 6.55
C GLN A 8 -20.07 -3.50 6.10
N ARG A 9 -20.15 -4.78 6.44
CA ARG A 9 -19.14 -5.80 6.10
C ARG A 9 -19.53 -6.73 4.94
N TYR A 10 -20.80 -6.76 4.53
CA TYR A 10 -21.34 -7.77 3.59
C TYR A 10 -22.03 -7.14 2.38
N SER A 11 -21.34 -7.02 1.23
CA SER A 11 -21.89 -6.85 -0.13
C SER A 11 -20.78 -6.65 -1.17
N SER A 12 -21.12 -6.39 -2.45
CA SER A 12 -20.18 -6.18 -3.56
C SER A 12 -19.06 -5.20 -3.20
N VAL A 13 -17.81 -5.60 -3.47
CA VAL A 13 -16.62 -5.03 -2.84
C VAL A 13 -16.51 -3.52 -3.06
N GLU A 14 -16.51 -3.03 -4.31
CA GLU A 14 -16.23 -1.60 -4.60
C GLU A 14 -17.33 -0.65 -4.10
N ASN A 15 -18.61 -0.96 -4.35
CA ASN A 15 -19.72 -0.11 -3.90
C ASN A 15 -19.82 -0.04 -2.38
N THR A 16 -19.58 -1.15 -1.69
CA THR A 16 -19.57 -1.20 -0.22
C THR A 16 -18.46 -0.31 0.33
N VAL A 17 -17.28 -0.37 -0.28
CA VAL A 17 -16.11 0.40 0.13
C VAL A 17 -16.31 1.90 -0.10
N THR A 18 -16.86 2.29 -1.25
CA THR A 18 -17.24 3.68 -1.52
C THR A 18 -18.26 4.17 -0.48
N ASN A 19 -19.34 3.41 -0.26
CA ASN A 19 -20.39 3.82 0.67
C ASN A 19 -19.89 3.96 2.11
N ASN A 20 -19.08 3.02 2.61
CA ASN A 20 -18.50 3.12 3.95
C ASN A 20 -17.56 4.33 4.09
N THR A 21 -16.80 4.64 3.05
CA THR A 21 -15.93 5.84 3.03
C THR A 21 -16.76 7.13 3.02
N LEU A 22 -17.84 7.19 2.23
CA LEU A 22 -18.77 8.31 2.24
C LEU A 22 -19.48 8.46 3.59
N GLN A 23 -19.86 7.35 4.21
CA GLN A 23 -20.47 7.33 5.54
C GLN A 23 -19.49 7.88 6.60
N LEU A 24 -18.21 7.50 6.54
CA LEU A 24 -17.18 8.07 7.41
C LEU A 24 -17.13 9.59 7.24
N PHE A 25 -17.05 10.09 6.01
CA PHE A 25 -17.02 11.53 5.74
C PHE A 25 -18.27 12.25 6.25
N ALA A 26 -19.46 11.67 6.02
CA ALA A 26 -20.71 12.21 6.52
C ALA A 26 -20.74 12.32 8.04
N ARG A 27 -20.30 11.27 8.76
CA ARG A 27 -20.23 11.29 10.23
C ARG A 27 -19.24 12.32 10.77
N ILE A 28 -18.08 12.45 10.14
CA ILE A 28 -17.09 13.46 10.53
C ILE A 28 -17.62 14.87 10.29
N TYR A 29 -18.30 15.09 9.16
CA TYR A 29 -18.95 16.37 8.85
C TYR A 29 -20.07 16.72 9.83
N GLU A 30 -20.95 15.76 10.15
CA GLU A 30 -22.02 15.92 11.14
C GLU A 30 -21.47 16.31 12.52
N TYR A 31 -20.33 15.72 12.89
CA TYR A 31 -19.66 16.01 14.15
C TYR A 31 -18.96 17.37 14.16
N SER A 32 -18.20 17.69 13.11
CA SER A 32 -17.49 18.97 12.99
C SER A 32 -17.09 19.26 11.55
N THR A 33 -17.60 20.39 11.03
CA THR A 33 -17.23 20.91 9.71
C THR A 33 -15.74 21.26 9.62
N GLU A 34 -15.12 21.71 10.71
CA GLU A 34 -13.68 21.99 10.79
C GLU A 34 -12.86 20.69 10.66
N ARG A 35 -13.26 19.61 11.36
CA ARG A 35 -12.60 18.30 11.23
C ARG A 35 -12.77 17.72 9.84
N ALA A 36 -13.95 17.86 9.24
CA ALA A 36 -14.19 17.44 7.86
C ALA A 36 -13.35 18.24 6.85
N SER A 37 -13.27 19.56 7.02
CA SER A 37 -12.41 20.45 6.22
C SER A 37 -10.95 20.01 6.32
N LYS A 38 -10.44 19.77 7.54
CA LYS A 38 -9.08 19.29 7.77
C LYS A 38 -8.82 17.94 7.09
N LEU A 39 -9.72 16.96 7.26
CA LEU A 39 -9.59 15.65 6.64
C LEU A 39 -9.58 15.74 5.11
N LEU A 40 -10.57 16.42 4.52
CA LEU A 40 -10.67 16.57 3.07
C LEU A 40 -9.44 17.29 2.52
N SER A 41 -8.94 18.30 3.24
CA SER A 41 -7.72 19.00 2.82
C SER A 41 -6.49 18.09 2.88
N GLU A 42 -6.36 17.26 3.90
CA GLU A 42 -5.24 16.33 4.06
C GLU A 42 -5.23 15.24 2.98
N ILE A 43 -6.39 14.64 2.66
CA ILE A 43 -6.47 13.57 1.67
C ILE A 43 -6.43 14.08 0.22
N THR A 44 -6.80 15.33 -0.03
CA THR A 44 -6.75 15.93 -1.37
C THR A 44 -5.44 16.68 -1.61
N GLY A 45 -4.75 17.13 -0.56
CA GLY A 45 -3.62 18.04 -0.67
C GLY A 45 -4.01 19.48 -1.02
N GLU A 46 -5.31 19.78 -1.11
CA GLU A 46 -5.86 21.08 -1.46
C GLU A 46 -6.52 21.72 -0.25
N SER A 47 -6.60 23.05 -0.19
CA SER A 47 -7.35 23.72 0.87
C SER A 47 -8.85 23.54 0.63
N ILE A 48 -9.53 22.76 1.47
CA ILE A 48 -10.98 22.54 1.41
C ILE A 48 -11.65 23.27 2.56
N GLU A 49 -12.29 24.39 2.25
CA GLU A 49 -12.99 25.20 3.23
C GLU A 49 -14.47 24.81 3.30
N ILE A 50 -14.94 24.46 4.50
CA ILE A 50 -16.34 24.10 4.75
C ILE A 50 -16.94 25.12 5.71
N GLY A 51 -17.92 25.87 5.22
CA GLY A 51 -18.68 26.83 6.02
C GLY A 51 -18.87 28.16 5.30
N ILE A 52 -19.38 29.13 6.05
CA ILE A 52 -19.63 30.49 5.59
C ILE A 52 -18.47 31.39 6.01
N GLU A 53 -17.91 32.13 5.07
CA GLU A 53 -16.98 33.23 5.28
C GLU A 53 -17.76 34.54 5.47
N ILE A 54 -17.44 35.29 6.53
CA ILE A 54 -18.04 36.61 6.81
C ILE A 54 -16.92 37.62 6.95
N ASN A 55 -16.82 38.54 5.99
CA ASN A 55 -15.75 39.53 5.93
C ASN A 55 -16.30 40.97 5.92
N GLN A 56 -15.62 41.87 6.64
CA GLN A 56 -15.75 43.32 6.51
C GLN A 56 -14.68 43.85 5.54
N GLN A 57 -14.99 44.92 4.79
CA GLN A 57 -14.30 45.40 3.57
C GLN A 57 -12.81 45.04 3.33
N GLU A 58 -12.55 44.48 2.14
CA GLU A 58 -11.39 44.85 1.31
C GLU A 58 -11.86 45.77 0.17
N ARG A 59 -11.09 46.83 -0.15
CA ARG A 59 -11.44 47.79 -1.22
C ARG A 59 -11.49 47.09 -2.57
N SER A 60 -12.66 47.04 -3.20
CA SER A 60 -12.85 46.49 -4.54
C SER A 60 -13.82 47.35 -5.37
N GLY A 61 -13.28 48.11 -6.33
CA GLY A 61 -14.01 48.63 -7.50
C GLY A 61 -15.24 49.54 -7.28
N ASN A 62 -16.11 49.57 -8.32
CA ASN A 62 -17.19 50.55 -8.60
C ASN A 62 -18.34 50.63 -7.57
N SER A 63 -18.36 49.77 -6.55
CA SER A 63 -19.31 49.84 -5.44
C SER A 63 -18.72 49.01 -4.30
N VAL A 64 -18.69 49.55 -3.10
CA VAL A 64 -18.13 48.86 -1.94
C VAL A 64 -19.27 48.39 -1.05
N PRO A 65 -19.61 47.09 -1.02
CA PRO A 65 -20.58 46.57 -0.07
C PRO A 65 -20.03 46.68 1.36
N ASP A 66 -20.92 46.91 2.33
CA ASP A 66 -20.54 47.06 3.75
C ASP A 66 -20.14 45.72 4.43
N GLY A 67 -20.46 44.60 3.80
CA GLY A 67 -20.07 43.26 4.25
C GLY A 67 -20.35 42.20 3.20
N ILE A 68 -19.63 41.08 3.28
CA ILE A 68 -19.79 39.93 2.38
C ILE A 68 -20.00 38.67 3.23
N VAL A 69 -21.03 37.91 2.87
CA VAL A 69 -21.29 36.56 3.38
C VAL A 69 -21.16 35.61 2.19
N LEU A 70 -20.13 34.77 2.19
CA LEU A 70 -19.78 33.91 1.06
C LEU A 70 -19.65 32.46 1.53
N GLN A 71 -20.03 31.51 0.67
CA GLN A 71 -19.66 30.11 0.82
C GLN A 71 -19.08 29.64 -0.51
N ARG A 72 -17.79 29.28 -0.51
CA ARG A 72 -17.13 28.76 -1.71
C ARG A 72 -17.68 27.38 -2.04
N SER A 73 -17.93 27.13 -3.32
CA SER A 73 -18.43 25.85 -3.78
C SER A 73 -17.27 24.94 -4.19
N PHE A 74 -17.25 23.72 -3.68
CA PHE A 74 -16.35 22.69 -4.16
C PHE A 74 -17.15 21.44 -4.50
N LYS A 75 -16.59 20.62 -5.39
CA LYS A 75 -17.11 19.29 -5.70
C LYS A 75 -15.96 18.30 -5.73
N ILE A 76 -16.13 17.20 -5.00
CA ILE A 76 -15.22 16.07 -5.02
C ILE A 76 -15.98 14.89 -5.61
N LEU A 77 -15.55 14.41 -6.77
CA LEU A 77 -16.02 13.15 -7.34
C LEU A 77 -15.05 12.06 -6.89
N ILE A 78 -15.58 11.01 -6.26
CA ILE A 78 -14.79 9.92 -5.70
C ILE A 78 -14.99 8.68 -6.55
N GLU A 79 -13.89 8.12 -7.06
CA GLU A 79 -13.87 6.82 -7.73
C GLU A 79 -13.05 5.85 -6.88
N SER A 80 -13.62 4.70 -6.53
CA SER A 80 -12.93 3.68 -5.72
C SER A 80 -12.51 2.51 -6.60
N LYS A 81 -11.24 2.10 -6.49
CA LYS A 81 -10.71 0.88 -7.13
C LYS A 81 -10.12 -0.04 -6.08
N VAL A 82 -10.74 -1.22 -5.95
CA VAL A 82 -10.35 -2.20 -4.92
C VAL A 82 -9.58 -3.35 -5.56
N ASP A 83 -10.18 -4.02 -6.54
CA ASP A 83 -9.56 -5.14 -7.25
C ASP A 83 -9.47 -4.89 -8.77
N ALA A 84 -10.29 -3.99 -9.31
CA ALA A 84 -10.21 -3.60 -10.70
C ALA A 84 -9.05 -2.61 -10.95
N GLY A 85 -8.42 -2.73 -12.12
CA GLY A 85 -7.42 -1.75 -12.58
C GLY A 85 -8.03 -0.36 -12.79
N VAL A 86 -7.17 0.66 -12.82
CA VAL A 86 -7.60 2.04 -13.08
C VAL A 86 -7.97 2.23 -14.55
N ASP A 87 -9.24 2.51 -14.82
CA ASP A 87 -9.75 2.84 -16.16
C ASP A 87 -9.68 4.36 -16.39
N LYS A 88 -8.71 4.79 -17.22
CA LYS A 88 -8.53 6.20 -17.58
C LYS A 88 -9.73 6.79 -18.30
N ASN A 89 -10.40 6.01 -19.16
CA ASN A 89 -11.57 6.49 -19.89
C ASN A 89 -12.75 6.72 -18.95
N GLN A 90 -12.89 5.90 -17.91
CA GLN A 90 -13.85 6.12 -16.85
C GLN A 90 -13.59 7.45 -16.12
N LEU A 91 -12.35 7.71 -15.72
CA LEU A 91 -11.97 8.97 -15.06
C LEU A 91 -12.24 10.20 -15.93
N LEU A 92 -11.95 10.11 -17.24
CA LEU A 92 -12.27 11.17 -18.19
C LEU A 92 -13.79 11.42 -18.28
N ARG A 93 -14.62 10.37 -18.32
CA ARG A 93 -16.09 10.53 -18.28
C ARG A 93 -16.58 11.16 -16.97
N HIS A 94 -15.99 10.80 -15.84
CA HIS A 94 -16.31 11.45 -14.56
C HIS A 94 -15.94 12.93 -14.56
N SER A 95 -14.85 13.30 -15.22
CA SER A 95 -14.41 14.70 -15.38
C SER A 95 -15.43 15.56 -16.12
N GLU A 96 -16.28 14.98 -16.96
CA GLU A 96 -17.37 15.70 -17.66
C GLU A 96 -18.54 16.06 -16.73
N SER A 97 -18.59 15.51 -15.50
CA SER A 97 -19.69 15.71 -14.55
C SER A 97 -19.53 16.95 -13.65
N PHE A 98 -18.45 17.72 -13.79
CA PHE A 98 -18.27 18.99 -13.08
C PHE A 98 -19.02 20.13 -13.80
N SER A 99 -19.44 21.12 -13.02
CA SER A 99 -20.21 22.28 -13.49
C SER A 99 -19.41 23.57 -13.25
N ASN A 100 -19.96 24.53 -12.52
CA ASN A 100 -19.37 25.83 -12.23
C ASN A 100 -18.89 25.94 -10.78
N GLU A 101 -18.57 24.81 -10.12
CA GLU A 101 -18.01 24.82 -8.78
C GLU A 101 -16.64 25.51 -8.78
N SER A 102 -16.35 26.29 -7.74
CA SER A 102 -15.09 27.05 -7.65
C SER A 102 -13.85 26.16 -7.52
N GLN A 103 -14.03 24.94 -7.00
CA GLN A 103 -12.98 23.92 -6.91
C GLN A 103 -13.53 22.56 -7.33
N LYS A 104 -12.80 21.87 -8.21
CA LYS A 104 -13.22 20.63 -8.87
C LYS A 104 -12.16 19.57 -8.67
N ILE A 105 -12.46 18.56 -7.85
CA ILE A 105 -11.50 17.51 -7.49
C ILE A 105 -12.03 16.16 -7.93
N LEU A 106 -11.28 15.47 -8.78
CA LEU A 106 -11.48 14.05 -9.06
C LEU A 106 -10.54 13.24 -8.17
N LEU A 107 -11.09 12.61 -7.13
CA LEU A 107 -10.37 11.81 -6.16
C LEU A 107 -10.48 10.33 -6.50
N LEU A 108 -9.36 9.70 -6.83
CA LEU A 108 -9.26 8.26 -7.02
C LEU A 108 -8.74 7.60 -5.74
N LEU A 109 -9.49 6.63 -5.23
CA LEU A 109 -9.18 5.90 -4.01
C LEU A 109 -8.79 4.45 -4.31
N THR A 110 -7.58 4.05 -3.93
CA THR A 110 -6.99 2.75 -4.29
C THR A 110 -6.43 1.99 -3.07
N LYS A 111 -6.18 0.68 -3.23
CA LYS A 111 -5.41 -0.10 -2.23
C LYS A 111 -3.93 0.29 -2.17
N GLN A 112 -3.36 0.62 -3.32
CA GLN A 112 -1.94 0.90 -3.51
C GLN A 112 -1.76 2.25 -4.19
N ARG A 113 -0.67 2.96 -3.83
CA ARG A 113 -0.31 4.20 -4.53
C ARG A 113 -0.11 3.93 -6.02
N LEU A 114 -0.64 4.82 -6.84
CA LEU A 114 -0.31 4.85 -8.26
C LEU A 114 1.17 5.17 -8.44
N SER A 115 1.78 4.63 -9.50
CA SER A 115 3.11 5.08 -9.90
C SER A 115 3.06 6.54 -10.33
N GLU A 116 4.14 7.28 -10.10
CA GLU A 116 4.22 8.71 -10.47
C GLU A 116 3.94 8.92 -11.96
N ASN A 117 4.40 8.01 -12.81
CA ASN A 117 4.15 8.06 -14.25
C ASN A 117 2.66 7.89 -14.57
N ASN A 118 1.97 6.93 -13.94
CA ASN A 118 0.54 6.75 -14.16
C ASN A 118 -0.28 7.94 -13.67
N GLN A 119 0.07 8.50 -12.50
CA GLN A 119 -0.62 9.67 -11.96
C GLN A 119 -0.44 10.89 -12.86
N LYS A 120 0.79 11.17 -13.31
CA LYS A 120 1.09 12.26 -14.25
C LYS A 120 0.37 12.10 -15.58
N ASP A 121 0.32 10.88 -16.10
CA ASP A 121 -0.33 10.59 -17.38
C ASP A 121 -1.86 10.81 -17.31
N ILE A 122 -2.50 10.33 -16.24
CA ILE A 122 -3.94 10.56 -16.00
C ILE A 122 -4.23 12.05 -15.83
N GLN A 123 -3.45 12.76 -15.00
CA GLN A 123 -3.59 14.21 -14.82
C GLN A 123 -3.44 14.95 -16.14
N ALA A 124 -2.44 14.59 -16.97
CA ALA A 124 -2.22 15.23 -18.26
C ALA A 124 -3.41 15.06 -19.21
N ASP A 125 -4.03 13.88 -19.24
CA ASP A 125 -5.20 13.63 -20.08
C ASP A 125 -6.45 14.38 -19.60
N ILE A 126 -6.65 14.49 -18.28
CA ILE A 126 -7.74 15.29 -17.72
C ILE A 126 -7.52 16.77 -18.04
N LEU A 127 -6.32 17.32 -17.82
CA LEU A 127 -6.01 18.74 -18.08
C LEU A 127 -6.18 19.13 -19.55
N LYS A 128 -5.93 18.23 -20.49
CA LYS A 128 -6.15 18.50 -21.93
C LYS A 128 -7.60 18.84 -22.25
N LYS A 129 -8.56 18.24 -21.53
CA LYS A 129 -10.00 18.47 -21.74
C LYS A 129 -10.61 19.42 -20.73
N HIS A 130 -10.13 19.39 -19.49
CA HIS A 130 -10.68 20.08 -18.34
C HIS A 130 -9.54 20.69 -17.52
N PRO A 131 -9.04 21.87 -17.91
CA PRO A 131 -7.83 22.47 -17.32
C PRO A 131 -7.99 22.91 -15.87
N ASP A 132 -9.22 23.00 -15.37
CA ASP A 132 -9.59 23.44 -14.02
C ASP A 132 -9.93 22.29 -13.06
N ILE A 133 -9.81 21.03 -13.50
CA ILE A 133 -9.99 19.85 -12.65
C ILE A 133 -8.66 19.40 -12.05
N ILE A 134 -8.65 19.22 -10.74
CA ILE A 134 -7.54 18.69 -9.96
C ILE A 134 -7.76 17.18 -9.83
N PHE A 135 -6.84 16.36 -10.35
CA PHE A 135 -6.89 14.91 -10.16
C PHE A 135 -5.93 14.50 -9.05
N ILE A 136 -6.49 13.83 -8.04
CA ILE A 136 -5.75 13.34 -6.89
C ILE A 136 -5.96 11.84 -6.79
N SER A 137 -4.90 11.11 -6.49
CA SER A 137 -4.99 9.71 -6.10
C SER A 137 -4.51 9.53 -4.66
N THR A 138 -5.32 8.90 -3.83
CA THR A 138 -4.97 8.55 -2.45
C THR A 138 -5.31 7.08 -2.17
N THR A 139 -4.80 6.54 -1.06
CA THR A 139 -5.08 5.17 -0.63
C THR A 139 -5.99 5.10 0.59
N TYR A 140 -6.69 3.97 0.77
CA TYR A 140 -7.45 3.72 2.02
C TYR A 140 -6.56 3.84 3.26
N GLU A 141 -5.29 3.47 3.12
CA GLU A 141 -4.28 3.62 4.14
C GLU A 141 -3.98 5.07 4.51
N GLU A 142 -3.88 5.95 3.53
CA GLU A 142 -3.66 7.38 3.75
C GLU A 142 -4.87 8.03 4.44
N ILE A 143 -6.08 7.65 4.05
CA ILE A 143 -7.30 8.05 4.77
C ILE A 143 -7.21 7.61 6.23
N CYS A 144 -6.89 6.33 6.48
CA CYS A 144 -6.78 5.79 7.84
C CYS A 144 -5.73 6.51 8.69
N LYS A 145 -4.59 6.90 8.11
CA LYS A 145 -3.56 7.69 8.80
C LYS A 145 -4.06 9.08 9.16
N SER A 146 -4.72 9.74 8.22
CA SER A 146 -5.26 11.09 8.39
C SER A 146 -6.29 11.13 9.52
N ILE A 147 -7.24 10.17 9.53
CA ILE A 147 -8.29 10.12 10.56
C ILE A 147 -7.79 9.70 11.95
N LYS A 148 -6.71 8.90 12.06
CA LYS A 148 -6.16 8.46 13.36
C LYS A 148 -5.72 9.62 14.25
N THR A 149 -5.25 10.71 13.65
CA THR A 149 -4.76 11.89 14.38
C THR A 149 -5.75 13.05 14.35
N LEU A 150 -6.95 12.81 13.80
CA LEU A 150 -7.94 13.85 13.59
C LEU A 150 -8.69 14.23 14.88
N PHE A 151 -8.87 13.27 15.79
CA PHE A 151 -9.61 13.46 17.04
C PHE A 151 -8.71 13.28 18.25
N ALA A 152 -9.01 14.00 19.34
CA ALA A 152 -8.34 13.81 20.62
C ALA A 152 -8.86 12.57 21.34
N GLU A 153 -8.05 11.97 22.22
CA GLU A 153 -8.38 10.71 22.92
C GLU A 153 -9.68 10.79 23.75
N TYR A 154 -10.07 11.97 24.22
CA TYR A 154 -11.31 12.16 24.97
C TYR A 154 -12.57 12.17 24.08
N GLU A 155 -12.43 12.30 22.76
CA GLU A 155 -13.52 12.24 21.78
C GLU A 155 -13.86 10.76 21.49
N SER A 156 -14.29 10.03 22.52
CA SER A 156 -14.37 8.56 22.51
C SER A 156 -15.30 7.99 21.44
N GLU A 157 -16.41 8.67 21.14
CA GLU A 157 -17.35 8.24 20.09
C GLU A 157 -16.70 8.29 18.70
N MET A 158 -16.03 9.40 18.39
CA MET A 158 -15.32 9.55 17.11
C MET A 158 -14.10 8.65 17.02
N THR A 159 -13.41 8.42 18.14
CA THR A 159 -12.30 7.46 18.22
C THR A 159 -12.79 6.04 17.91
N ASN A 160 -13.91 5.61 18.51
CA ASN A 160 -14.51 4.30 18.22
C ASN A 160 -14.96 4.16 16.75
N LEU A 161 -15.52 5.23 16.17
CA LEU A 161 -15.87 5.27 14.74
C LEU A 161 -14.62 5.08 13.87
N VAL A 162 -13.55 5.81 14.16
CA VAL A 162 -12.28 5.72 13.43
C VAL A 162 -11.68 4.32 13.55
N GLU A 163 -11.65 3.75 14.76
CA GLU A 163 -11.18 2.39 14.99
C GLU A 163 -11.99 1.36 14.20
N ASP A 164 -13.33 1.47 14.19
CA ASP A 164 -14.20 0.56 13.43
C ASP A 164 -13.99 0.66 11.91
N TYR A 165 -13.68 1.86 11.39
CA TYR A 165 -13.31 2.06 9.98
C TYR A 165 -11.95 1.46 9.65
N ILE A 166 -10.97 1.55 10.55
CA ILE A 166 -9.65 0.94 10.35
C ILE A 166 -9.79 -0.59 10.40
N GLU A 167 -10.55 -1.12 11.34
CA GLU A 167 -10.91 -2.54 11.43
C GLU A 167 -11.59 -2.98 10.13
N TYR A 168 -12.52 -2.18 9.60
CA TYR A 168 -13.17 -2.43 8.32
C TYR A 168 -12.19 -2.57 7.17
N CYS A 169 -11.31 -1.58 7.01
CA CYS A 169 -10.34 -1.56 5.92
C CYS A 169 -9.38 -2.76 6.01
N ASN A 170 -9.05 -3.22 7.23
CA ASN A 170 -8.27 -4.44 7.43
C ASN A 170 -9.07 -5.68 6.99
N ASP A 171 -10.29 -5.85 7.48
CA ASP A 171 -11.15 -7.00 7.18
C ASP A 171 -11.43 -7.12 5.68
N ALA A 172 -11.67 -6.00 5.02
CA ALA A 172 -11.93 -5.90 3.59
C ALA A 172 -10.64 -5.96 2.72
N ASN A 173 -9.47 -6.18 3.34
CA ASN A 173 -8.17 -6.22 2.66
C ASN A 173 -7.93 -4.99 1.77
N LEU A 174 -8.31 -3.80 2.26
CA LEU A 174 -8.11 -2.52 1.56
C LEU A 174 -6.70 -1.97 1.74
N PHE A 175 -5.97 -2.50 2.72
CA PHE A 175 -4.54 -2.27 2.86
C PHE A 175 -3.77 -3.32 2.07
N ASP A 176 -2.76 -2.89 1.32
CA ASP A 176 -1.79 -3.81 0.78
C ASP A 176 -0.78 -4.22 1.87
N GLN A 177 -1.21 -5.13 2.75
CA GLN A 177 -0.30 -5.71 3.74
C GLN A 177 0.90 -6.40 3.06
N SER A 178 0.71 -6.94 1.85
CA SER A 178 1.78 -7.67 1.14
C SER A 178 3.04 -6.82 0.92
N SER A 179 2.89 -5.50 0.80
CA SER A 179 4.00 -4.57 0.69
C SER A 179 4.96 -4.55 1.88
N PHE A 180 4.49 -4.98 3.06
CA PHE A 180 5.23 -4.99 4.32
C PHE A 180 5.32 -6.38 4.93
N LEU A 181 4.68 -7.38 4.33
CA LEU A 181 4.82 -8.77 4.74
C LEU A 181 6.22 -9.26 4.39
N MET A 182 6.91 -9.74 5.41
CA MET A 182 8.10 -10.56 5.30
C MET A 182 7.71 -12.03 5.49
N ARG A 183 8.04 -12.84 4.49
CA ARG A 183 7.96 -14.30 4.60
C ARG A 183 9.29 -14.84 5.12
N ILE A 184 9.28 -15.31 6.35
CA ILE A 184 10.40 -16.00 6.98
C ILE A 184 10.39 -17.45 6.54
N VAL A 185 11.47 -17.92 5.90
CA VAL A 185 11.58 -19.25 5.33
C VAL A 185 12.73 -20.04 5.97
N PRO A 186 12.50 -21.27 6.45
CA PRO A 186 13.58 -22.11 6.96
C PRO A 186 14.41 -22.65 5.79
N CYS A 187 15.69 -22.26 5.72
CA CYS A 187 16.56 -22.64 4.60
C CYS A 187 17.42 -23.87 4.87
N GLY A 188 17.70 -24.21 6.14
CA GLY A 188 18.49 -25.41 6.49
C GLY A 188 19.84 -25.46 5.76
N GLN A 189 19.94 -26.33 4.74
CA GLN A 189 21.15 -26.51 3.92
C GLN A 189 21.30 -25.47 2.79
N SER A 190 20.24 -24.77 2.37
CA SER A 190 20.28 -23.80 1.26
C SER A 190 20.68 -22.39 1.68
N LEU A 191 20.93 -22.14 2.97
CA LEU A 191 21.21 -20.79 3.48
C LEU A 191 22.40 -20.12 2.76
N ASN A 192 23.49 -20.84 2.54
CA ASN A 192 24.72 -20.26 1.97
C ASN A 192 24.56 -19.89 0.49
N ILE A 193 23.97 -20.77 -0.32
CA ILE A 193 23.70 -20.46 -1.73
C ILE A 193 22.66 -19.33 -1.84
N ASN A 194 21.62 -19.33 -1.00
CA ASN A 194 20.57 -18.30 -1.08
C ASN A 194 21.10 -16.89 -0.76
N LYS A 195 21.94 -16.76 0.28
CA LYS A 195 22.49 -15.46 0.68
C LYS A 195 23.53 -14.93 -0.31
N GLU A 196 24.27 -15.81 -0.97
CA GLU A 196 25.29 -15.44 -1.95
C GLU A 196 24.65 -14.83 -3.21
N TYR A 197 23.64 -15.49 -3.73
CA TYR A 197 22.95 -15.02 -4.93
C TYR A 197 21.92 -13.93 -4.64
N GLY A 198 21.39 -13.86 -3.40
CA GLY A 198 20.23 -13.02 -3.11
C GLY A 198 18.95 -13.57 -3.73
N VAL A 199 18.87 -14.91 -3.77
CA VAL A 199 17.78 -15.64 -4.42
C VAL A 199 17.33 -16.75 -3.48
N TYR A 200 16.05 -16.76 -3.14
CA TYR A 200 15.41 -17.90 -2.48
C TYR A 200 14.61 -18.66 -3.52
N PHE A 201 14.60 -19.99 -3.44
CA PHE A 201 13.86 -20.82 -4.38
C PHE A 201 12.97 -21.84 -3.68
N GLN A 202 11.90 -22.24 -4.36
CA GLN A 202 11.00 -23.32 -3.95
C GLN A 202 10.30 -23.90 -5.20
N PRO A 203 9.72 -25.11 -5.12
CA PRO A 203 8.87 -25.63 -6.17
C PRO A 203 7.75 -24.65 -6.56
N SER A 204 7.45 -24.50 -7.86
CA SER A 204 6.44 -23.56 -8.37
C SER A 204 5.02 -23.95 -7.99
N ASP A 205 4.75 -25.23 -7.75
CA ASP A 205 3.47 -25.76 -7.27
C ASP A 205 3.22 -25.49 -5.77
N ARG A 206 4.26 -25.06 -5.03
CA ARG A 206 4.14 -24.72 -3.62
C ARG A 206 3.50 -23.35 -3.44
N GLY A 207 2.23 -23.35 -3.07
CA GLY A 207 1.49 -22.14 -2.72
C GLY A 207 2.17 -21.26 -1.66
N TYR A 208 1.96 -19.95 -1.77
CA TYR A 208 2.43 -18.97 -0.78
C TYR A 208 1.54 -17.73 -0.74
N SER A 209 1.54 -17.05 0.41
CA SER A 209 0.91 -15.74 0.56
C SER A 209 1.77 -14.65 -0.06
N LYS A 210 1.18 -13.74 -0.83
CA LYS A 210 1.88 -12.60 -1.45
C LYS A 210 2.63 -11.79 -0.38
N HIS A 211 3.88 -11.45 -0.67
CA HIS A 211 4.79 -10.73 0.23
C HIS A 211 5.84 -9.98 -0.59
N ASN A 212 6.44 -8.94 0.00
CA ASN A 212 7.48 -8.13 -0.64
C ASN A 212 8.86 -8.31 0.01
N TYR A 213 8.97 -9.03 1.12
CA TYR A 213 10.25 -9.33 1.75
C TYR A 213 10.42 -10.82 2.02
N VAL A 214 11.63 -11.34 1.79
CA VAL A 214 12.02 -12.69 2.22
C VAL A 214 13.02 -12.55 3.35
N GLY A 215 12.82 -13.34 4.40
CA GLY A 215 13.80 -13.52 5.47
C GLY A 215 14.26 -14.98 5.52
N ILE A 216 15.55 -15.24 5.29
CA ILE A 216 16.08 -16.60 5.36
C ILE A 216 16.49 -16.95 6.80
N TYR A 217 15.90 -18.03 7.30
CA TYR A 217 16.01 -18.46 8.69
C TYR A 217 16.84 -19.72 8.83
N LYS A 218 17.77 -19.69 9.79
CA LYS A 218 18.54 -20.85 10.26
C LYS A 218 19.08 -20.57 11.66
N ASP A 219 19.24 -21.61 12.48
CA ASP A 219 19.86 -21.52 13.81
C ASP A 219 19.17 -20.49 14.72
N LYS A 220 17.84 -20.60 14.77
CA LYS A 220 16.94 -19.74 15.55
C LYS A 220 16.92 -18.26 15.18
N ARG A 221 17.44 -17.87 14.03
CA ARG A 221 17.45 -16.46 13.62
C ARG A 221 17.18 -16.28 12.13
N VAL A 222 16.58 -15.15 11.76
CA VAL A 222 16.65 -14.65 10.39
C VAL A 222 18.03 -14.03 10.20
N GLN A 223 18.81 -14.55 9.25
CA GLN A 223 20.20 -14.13 9.04
C GLN A 223 20.34 -13.09 7.92
N TYR A 224 19.48 -13.18 6.90
CA TYR A 224 19.43 -12.20 5.82
C TYR A 224 17.98 -11.89 5.48
N ILE A 225 17.75 -10.66 5.06
CA ILE A 225 16.49 -10.22 4.48
C ILE A 225 16.75 -9.55 3.15
N TRP A 226 15.77 -9.59 2.26
CA TRP A 226 15.75 -8.70 1.09
C TRP A 226 14.34 -8.33 0.72
N LYS A 227 14.20 -7.14 0.14
CA LYS A 227 13.03 -6.78 -0.63
C LYS A 227 13.07 -7.54 -1.95
N ILE A 228 11.95 -8.16 -2.31
CA ILE A 228 11.77 -8.85 -3.58
C ILE A 228 11.67 -7.78 -4.67
N GLU A 229 12.57 -7.85 -5.65
CA GLU A 229 12.54 -7.03 -6.85
C GLU A 229 11.80 -7.74 -7.99
N SER A 230 12.04 -9.05 -8.13
CA SER A 230 11.38 -9.90 -9.14
C SER A 230 11.20 -11.33 -8.64
N VAL A 231 10.13 -11.98 -9.09
CA VAL A 231 9.84 -13.40 -8.90
C VAL A 231 9.63 -14.05 -10.25
N PHE A 232 10.36 -15.12 -10.52
CA PHE A 232 10.28 -15.85 -11.79
C PHE A 232 10.01 -17.33 -11.56
N ASP A 233 9.16 -17.93 -12.40
CA ASP A 233 9.23 -19.37 -12.65
C ASP A 233 10.23 -19.60 -13.79
N VAL A 234 11.12 -20.57 -13.63
CA VAL A 234 12.30 -20.73 -14.49
C VAL A 234 12.35 -22.13 -15.11
N LEU A 235 12.77 -22.15 -16.38
CA LEU A 235 13.22 -23.34 -17.10
C LEU A 235 14.61 -23.06 -17.69
N TYR A 236 15.61 -23.80 -17.24
CA TYR A 236 16.98 -23.75 -17.76
C TYR A 236 17.35 -25.12 -18.34
N ASP A 237 17.79 -25.15 -19.59
CA ASP A 237 18.18 -26.41 -20.28
C ASP A 237 19.70 -26.64 -20.30
N GLY A 238 20.45 -25.83 -19.56
CA GLY A 238 21.92 -25.83 -19.56
C GLY A 238 22.54 -24.84 -20.56
N LYS A 239 21.75 -24.25 -21.47
CA LYS A 239 22.20 -23.20 -22.40
C LYS A 239 21.32 -21.97 -22.32
N ASP A 240 20.02 -22.14 -22.46
CA ASP A 240 19.05 -21.05 -22.55
C ASP A 240 18.19 -20.98 -21.29
N LEU A 241 18.09 -19.78 -20.71
CA LEU A 241 17.25 -19.48 -19.57
C LEU A 241 15.90 -18.92 -20.05
N LYS A 242 14.82 -19.65 -19.81
CA LYS A 242 13.45 -19.16 -19.99
C LYS A 242 12.85 -18.82 -18.64
N LYS A 243 12.21 -17.65 -18.57
CA LYS A 243 11.58 -17.14 -17.33
C LYS A 243 10.16 -16.70 -17.62
N GLU A 244 9.27 -16.98 -16.69
CA GLU A 244 7.93 -16.41 -16.62
C GLU A 244 7.87 -15.46 -15.42
N LEU A 245 7.53 -14.19 -15.65
CA LEU A 245 7.38 -13.20 -14.58
C LEU A 245 6.12 -13.49 -13.76
N ILE A 246 6.29 -13.68 -12.46
CA ILE A 246 5.21 -13.90 -11.50
C ILE A 246 4.89 -12.62 -10.70
N GLN A 247 5.92 -11.87 -10.30
CA GLN A 247 5.78 -10.64 -9.52
C GLN A 247 7.00 -9.74 -9.75
N GLY A 248 6.81 -8.42 -9.77
CA GLY A 248 7.89 -7.44 -9.81
C GLY A 248 8.26 -7.01 -11.22
N GLU A 249 9.53 -6.70 -11.45
CA GLU A 249 10.01 -6.18 -12.74
C GLU A 249 10.44 -7.33 -13.68
N ASP A 250 10.03 -7.26 -14.95
CA ASP A 250 10.58 -8.14 -15.99
C ASP A 250 11.97 -7.64 -16.39
N THR A 251 13.01 -8.33 -15.92
CA THR A 251 14.40 -7.88 -16.05
C THR A 251 15.37 -9.04 -16.16
N SER A 252 16.46 -8.85 -16.92
CA SER A 252 17.58 -9.79 -17.01
C SER A 252 18.62 -9.63 -15.90
N LYS A 253 18.46 -8.65 -15.00
CA LYS A 253 19.38 -8.35 -13.89
C LYS A 253 19.74 -9.57 -13.03
N PHE A 254 18.83 -10.54 -12.93
CA PHE A 254 18.98 -11.71 -12.07
C PHE A 254 19.39 -13.00 -12.81
N ASP A 255 19.60 -12.96 -14.13
CA ASP A 255 19.79 -14.17 -14.95
C ASP A 255 21.04 -14.94 -14.54
N ASP A 256 22.18 -14.26 -14.42
CA ASP A 256 23.43 -14.87 -13.98
C ASP A 256 23.33 -15.45 -12.57
N LYS A 257 22.57 -14.79 -11.68
CA LYS A 257 22.36 -15.25 -10.30
C LYS A 257 21.46 -16.49 -10.26
N ILE A 258 20.42 -16.52 -11.09
CA ILE A 258 19.52 -17.68 -11.23
C ILE A 258 20.30 -18.86 -11.82
N ILE A 259 21.09 -18.66 -12.87
CA ILE A 259 21.91 -19.72 -13.46
C ILE A 259 22.95 -20.21 -12.44
N GLY A 260 23.58 -19.29 -11.71
CA GLY A 260 24.54 -19.63 -10.64
C GLY A 260 23.93 -20.51 -9.56
N ILE A 261 22.80 -20.08 -8.98
CA ILE A 261 22.15 -20.86 -7.91
C ILE A 261 21.65 -22.23 -8.38
N ILE A 262 21.24 -22.38 -9.64
CA ILE A 262 20.87 -23.69 -10.21
C ILE A 262 22.09 -24.63 -10.24
N LYS A 263 23.22 -24.15 -10.74
CA LYS A 263 24.47 -24.93 -10.82
C LYS A 263 25.03 -25.28 -9.44
N ASP A 264 24.98 -24.35 -8.49
CA ASP A 264 25.48 -24.57 -7.14
C ASP A 264 24.55 -25.48 -6.33
N ALA A 265 23.23 -25.38 -6.53
CA ALA A 265 22.27 -26.31 -5.92
C ALA A 265 22.49 -27.75 -6.40
N GLU A 266 22.77 -27.96 -7.69
CA GLU A 266 23.10 -29.28 -8.21
C GLU A 266 24.46 -29.76 -7.70
N SER A 267 25.52 -28.97 -7.88
CA SER A 267 26.90 -29.40 -7.58
C SER A 267 27.17 -29.56 -6.09
N GLU A 268 26.63 -28.69 -5.23
CA GLU A 268 26.89 -28.76 -3.79
C GLU A 268 25.87 -29.57 -3.00
N LYS A 269 24.66 -29.78 -3.53
CA LYS A 269 23.54 -30.39 -2.78
C LYS A 269 22.83 -31.50 -3.53
N GLY A 270 23.12 -31.69 -4.82
CA GLY A 270 22.45 -32.68 -5.67
C GLY A 270 20.99 -32.33 -5.97
N TRP A 271 20.61 -31.05 -5.89
CA TRP A 271 19.23 -30.62 -6.12
C TRP A 271 18.99 -30.24 -7.58
N ASP A 272 18.04 -30.92 -8.21
CA ASP A 272 17.54 -30.54 -9.53
C ASP A 272 16.49 -29.43 -9.40
N ILE A 273 16.93 -28.20 -9.70
CA ILE A 273 16.07 -27.01 -9.73
C ILE A 273 16.07 -26.34 -11.10
N TYR A 274 16.37 -27.10 -12.17
CA TYR A 274 16.42 -26.61 -13.55
C TYR A 274 15.04 -26.25 -14.12
N SER A 275 13.97 -26.82 -13.57
CA SER A 275 12.59 -26.59 -13.99
C SER A 275 11.63 -26.69 -12.81
N ASN A 276 10.37 -26.23 -12.99
CA ASN A 276 9.31 -26.29 -11.97
C ASN A 276 9.67 -25.63 -10.63
N HIS A 277 10.56 -24.63 -10.67
CA HIS A 277 10.98 -23.88 -9.50
C HIS A 277 10.77 -22.38 -9.69
N ARG A 278 10.37 -21.76 -8.59
CA ARG A 278 10.14 -20.33 -8.44
C ARG A 278 11.29 -19.68 -7.69
N PHE A 279 11.79 -18.56 -8.21
CA PHE A 279 12.96 -17.86 -7.71
C PHE A 279 12.58 -16.44 -7.26
N PHE A 280 12.84 -16.12 -5.99
CA PHE A 280 12.52 -14.85 -5.33
C PHE A 280 13.78 -14.01 -5.23
N CYS A 281 13.93 -13.04 -6.13
CA CYS A 281 15.17 -12.35 -6.39
C CYS A 281 15.21 -10.95 -5.74
N GLY A 282 16.36 -10.58 -5.19
CA GLY A 282 16.60 -9.25 -4.66
C GLY A 282 18.04 -9.03 -4.21
N GLN A 283 18.23 -8.03 -3.35
CA GLN A 283 19.53 -7.72 -2.75
C GLN A 283 19.58 -8.17 -1.28
N PRO A 284 20.39 -9.19 -0.94
CA PRO A 284 20.45 -9.74 0.41
C PRO A 284 21.17 -8.79 1.37
N ILE A 285 20.55 -8.52 2.51
CA ILE A 285 21.08 -7.66 3.57
C ILE A 285 21.16 -8.48 4.87
N ALA A 286 22.34 -8.47 5.49
CA ALA A 286 22.58 -9.21 6.72
C ALA A 286 21.81 -8.62 7.91
N THR A 287 21.13 -9.47 8.67
CA THR A 287 20.40 -9.13 9.89
C THR A 287 20.57 -10.22 10.96
N SER A 288 19.92 -10.06 12.12
CA SER A 288 19.86 -11.07 13.17
C SER A 288 18.56 -10.93 13.96
N TYR A 289 17.46 -11.44 13.38
CA TYR A 289 16.15 -11.46 14.07
C TYR A 289 15.95 -12.78 14.81
N GLU A 290 16.20 -12.79 16.11
CA GLU A 290 16.25 -14.01 16.91
C GLU A 290 14.88 -14.47 17.40
N LYS A 291 14.62 -15.77 17.33
CA LYS A 291 13.44 -16.41 17.90
C LYS A 291 13.74 -16.87 19.33
N GLU A 292 12.99 -16.36 20.30
CA GLU A 292 13.19 -16.67 21.72
C GLU A 292 12.63 -18.05 22.09
N SER A 293 11.41 -18.34 21.65
CA SER A 293 10.70 -19.55 22.06
C SER A 293 11.46 -20.84 21.67
N SER A 294 11.22 -21.92 22.41
CA SER A 294 11.92 -23.20 22.23
C SER A 294 11.74 -23.78 20.83
N GLY A 295 12.80 -24.43 20.32
CA GLY A 295 12.79 -25.07 19.00
C GLY A 295 12.89 -24.09 17.81
N GLY A 296 13.16 -24.63 16.63
CA GLY A 296 13.15 -23.89 15.37
C GLY A 296 11.74 -23.64 14.81
N ILE A 297 11.61 -22.92 13.71
CA ILE A 297 10.32 -22.78 13.01
C ILE A 297 9.97 -24.07 12.25
N GLN A 298 8.71 -24.45 12.29
CA GLN A 298 8.15 -25.51 11.45
C GLN A 298 7.38 -24.88 10.29
N GLY A 299 8.04 -24.80 9.14
CA GLY A 299 7.52 -24.12 7.95
C GLY A 299 7.68 -22.60 7.97
N ALA A 300 7.21 -21.96 6.91
CA ALA A 300 7.32 -20.50 6.77
C ALA A 300 6.48 -19.75 7.82
N ARG A 301 6.89 -18.53 8.14
CA ARG A 301 6.11 -17.58 8.97
C ARG A 301 5.94 -16.27 8.20
N LEU A 302 4.85 -15.58 8.46
CA LEU A 302 4.62 -14.23 7.96
C LEU A 302 4.77 -13.26 9.12
N LEU A 303 5.48 -12.17 8.87
CA LEU A 303 5.67 -11.07 9.79
C LEU A 303 5.29 -9.79 9.08
N ASN A 304 4.44 -8.97 9.68
CA ASN A 304 4.19 -7.64 9.16
C ASN A 304 5.27 -6.70 9.70
N LEU A 305 6.11 -6.17 8.81
CA LEU A 305 7.20 -5.30 9.20
C LEU A 305 6.73 -3.97 9.80
N ARG A 306 5.46 -3.59 9.59
CA ARG A 306 4.85 -2.40 10.21
C ARG A 306 4.73 -2.51 11.73
N ASP A 307 4.71 -3.72 12.27
CA ASP A 307 4.70 -3.94 13.71
C ASP A 307 6.05 -3.59 14.36
N ILE A 308 7.09 -3.36 13.53
CA ILE A 308 8.49 -3.25 13.95
C ILE A 308 9.11 -1.91 13.52
N VAL A 309 8.79 -1.44 12.31
CA VAL A 309 9.32 -0.19 11.76
C VAL A 309 8.20 0.77 11.36
N ASP A 310 8.40 2.05 11.65
CA ASP A 310 7.54 3.12 11.16
C ASP A 310 7.67 3.23 9.63
N GLU A 311 6.54 3.35 8.94
CA GLU A 311 6.42 3.31 7.48
C GLU A 311 7.15 4.46 6.77
N LYS A 312 7.55 5.51 7.51
CA LYS A 312 8.39 6.58 6.97
C LYS A 312 9.84 6.14 6.74
N ILE A 313 10.23 4.94 7.18
CA ILE A 313 11.61 4.44 7.17
C ILE A 313 11.67 3.08 6.46
N LEU A 314 11.72 3.10 5.11
CA LEU A 314 11.50 1.91 4.27
C LEU A 314 12.70 1.41 3.48
N SER A 315 13.94 1.75 3.86
CA SER A 315 15.07 1.02 3.28
C SER A 315 15.23 -0.34 3.96
N THR A 316 15.49 -1.37 3.16
CA THR A 316 15.74 -2.74 3.65
C THR A 316 16.89 -2.75 4.67
N ASP A 317 17.89 -1.86 4.53
CA ASP A 317 18.97 -1.68 5.50
C ASP A 317 18.48 -1.28 6.88
N ILE A 318 17.52 -0.36 6.97
CA ILE A 318 17.01 0.11 8.26
C ILE A 318 16.14 -0.98 8.90
N ILE A 319 15.32 -1.67 8.11
CA ILE A 319 14.58 -2.84 8.56
C ILE A 319 15.56 -3.89 9.12
N ALA A 320 16.60 -4.23 8.35
CA ALA A 320 17.61 -5.20 8.75
C ALA A 320 18.33 -4.79 10.04
N LYS A 321 18.57 -3.50 10.24
CA LYS A 321 19.20 -2.97 11.45
C LYS A 321 18.26 -3.07 12.66
N LYS A 322 17.00 -2.64 12.50
CA LYS A 322 15.97 -2.70 13.56
C LYS A 322 15.68 -4.13 14.02
N LEU A 323 15.61 -5.06 13.09
CA LEU A 323 15.42 -6.48 13.39
C LEU A 323 16.53 -7.09 14.24
N LYS A 324 17.73 -6.49 14.31
CA LYS A 324 18.81 -6.94 15.21
C LYS A 324 18.54 -6.61 16.68
N ASP A 325 17.73 -5.60 16.92
CA ASP A 325 17.50 -5.05 18.26
C ASP A 325 16.26 -5.66 18.94
N ILE A 326 15.53 -6.53 18.23
CA ILE A 326 14.31 -7.15 18.71
C ILE A 326 14.32 -8.66 18.49
N CYS A 327 13.54 -9.35 19.29
CA CYS A 327 13.33 -10.79 19.18
C CYS A 327 11.84 -11.08 18.99
N TRP A 328 11.53 -12.32 18.60
CA TRP A 328 10.16 -12.77 18.42
C TRP A 328 9.92 -14.14 19.05
N SER A 329 8.66 -14.36 19.41
CA SER A 329 8.18 -15.64 19.98
C SER A 329 7.69 -16.59 18.90
#